data_AF-A0ABD2NJZ6-F1
#
_entry.id   AF-A0ABD2NJZ6-F1
#
_cell.length_a   1.000
_cell.length_b   1.000
_cell.length_c   1.000
_cell.angle_alpha   90.00
_cell.angle_beta   90.00
_cell.angle_gamma   90.00
#
_symmetry.space_group_name_H-M   'P 1'
#
loop_
_entity.id
_entity.type
_entity.pdbx_description
1 polymer ?
#
loop_
_entity_poly.entity_id
_entity_poly.type
_entity_poly.pdbx_seq_one_letter_code
_entity_poly.pdbx_strand_id
1 'polypeptide(L)'
;MFDDLRINIMETIDKKLDSVSNTIQPRTFEELAVEAADRLARARNIIIREIAEDDGPINQRKLANETVVSDILNTIKEGNESIEVINMFRLGKPEPNVPRPRAIKVSLS
;
A
#
# COMPACT_ATOMS: atom_id res chain seq x y z
N MET A 1 -9.22 50.84 -9.19
CA MET A 1 -8.02 50.57 -8.36
C MET A 1 -7.95 49.13 -7.83
N PHE A 2 -9.05 48.36 -7.77
CA PHE A 2 -9.02 46.92 -7.43
C PHE A 2 -8.87 46.00 -8.65
N ASP A 3 -9.23 46.48 -9.85
CA ASP A 3 -9.14 45.69 -11.09
C ASP A 3 -7.69 45.50 -11.54
N ASP A 4 -6.83 46.51 -11.35
CA ASP A 4 -5.39 46.43 -11.69
C ASP A 4 -4.66 45.37 -10.85
N LEU A 5 -5.06 45.16 -9.59
CA LEU A 5 -4.48 44.13 -8.72
C LEU A 5 -4.92 42.72 -9.14
N ARG A 6 -6.17 42.56 -9.58
CA ARG A 6 -6.68 41.28 -10.08
C ARG A 6 -6.04 40.86 -11.40
N ILE A 7 -5.83 41.81 -12.31
CA ILE A 7 -5.15 41.57 -13.58
C ILE A 7 -3.70 41.13 -13.32
N ASN A 8 -2.99 41.80 -12.41
CA ASN A 8 -1.61 41.44 -12.06
C ASN A 8 -1.50 40.03 -11.44
N ILE A 9 -2.47 39.65 -10.61
CA ILE A 9 -2.51 38.30 -10.01
C ILE A 9 -2.79 37.24 -11.07
N MET A 10 -3.74 37.49 -11.99
CA MET A 10 -4.03 36.60 -13.11
C MET A 10 -2.83 36.42 -14.04
N GLU A 11 -2.16 37.51 -14.45
CA GLU A 11 -0.95 37.44 -15.26
C GLU A 11 0.21 36.72 -14.56
N THR A 12 0.30 36.84 -13.22
CA THR A 12 1.31 36.13 -12.43
C THR A 12 1.00 34.63 -12.33
N ILE A 13 -0.28 34.27 -12.25
CA ILE A 13 -0.73 32.87 -12.24
C ILE A 13 -0.49 32.23 -13.62
N ASP A 14 -0.84 32.92 -14.70
CA ASP A 14 -0.63 32.43 -16.07
C ASP A 14 0.85 32.25 -16.38
N LYS A 15 1.71 33.20 -16.00
CA LYS A 15 3.18 33.06 -16.13
C LYS A 15 3.74 31.89 -15.32
N LYS A 16 3.18 31.62 -14.13
CA LYS A 16 3.57 30.47 -13.31
C LYS A 16 3.09 29.15 -13.92
N LEU A 17 1.87 29.10 -14.44
CA LEU A 17 1.32 27.92 -15.11
C LEU A 17 2.06 27.60 -16.41
N ASP A 18 2.42 28.61 -17.22
CA ASP A 18 3.24 28.44 -18.42
C ASP A 18 4.66 27.97 -18.09
N SER A 19 5.22 28.38 -16.94
CA SER A 19 6.52 27.89 -16.45
C SER A 19 6.49 26.44 -15.96
N VAL A 20 5.32 25.95 -15.51
CA VAL A 20 5.12 24.56 -15.06
C VAL A 20 4.72 23.66 -16.25
N SER A 21 4.03 24.21 -17.25
CA SER A 21 3.61 23.53 -18.47
C SER A 21 4.78 23.04 -19.33
N ASN A 22 5.93 23.73 -19.27
CA ASN A 22 7.08 23.44 -20.12
C ASN A 22 8.06 22.37 -19.61
N THR A 23 7.79 21.63 -18.52
CA THR A 23 8.78 20.65 -18.03
C THR A 23 8.27 19.46 -17.23
N ILE A 24 7.03 19.00 -17.47
CA ILE A 24 6.68 17.63 -17.07
C ILE A 24 6.86 16.76 -18.31
N GLN A 25 8.02 16.09 -18.40
CA GLN A 25 8.26 15.14 -19.49
C GLN A 25 7.22 14.00 -19.39
N PRO A 26 6.72 13.46 -20.51
CA PRO A 26 5.74 12.37 -20.52
C PRO A 26 6.14 11.18 -19.63
N ARG A 27 7.44 10.88 -19.56
CA ARG A 27 8.01 9.85 -18.67
C ARG A 27 7.74 10.11 -17.19
N THR A 28 7.82 11.38 -16.76
CA THR A 28 7.59 11.77 -15.36
C THR A 28 6.11 11.62 -14.99
N PHE A 29 5.19 11.85 -15.94
CA PHE A 29 3.77 11.62 -15.72
C PHE A 29 3.42 10.13 -15.63
N GLU A 30 4.00 9.30 -16.51
CA GLU A 30 3.87 7.85 -16.46
C GLU A 30 4.42 7.28 -15.15
N GLU A 31 5.60 7.71 -14.70
CA GLU A 31 6.19 7.32 -13.43
C GLU A 31 5.31 7.70 -12.23
N LEU A 32 4.73 8.91 -12.24
CA LEU A 32 3.80 9.36 -11.20
C LEU A 32 2.51 8.54 -11.19
N ALA A 33 1.95 8.22 -12.36
CA ALA A 33 0.75 7.41 -12.47
C ALA A 33 1.00 5.97 -12.00
N VAL A 34 2.15 5.38 -12.35
CA VAL A 34 2.57 4.06 -11.88
C VAL A 34 2.75 4.04 -10.37
N GLU A 35 3.48 4.99 -9.79
CA GLU A 35 3.67 5.06 -8.34
C GLU A 35 2.35 5.32 -7.60
N ALA A 36 1.44 6.13 -8.15
CA ALA A 36 0.12 6.35 -7.58
C ALA A 36 -0.72 5.06 -7.56
N ALA A 37 -0.70 4.30 -8.66
CA ALA A 37 -1.34 2.99 -8.73
C ALA A 37 -0.72 2.00 -7.74
N ASP A 38 0.61 1.98 -7.61
CA ASP A 38 1.34 1.13 -6.67
C ASP A 38 1.05 1.49 -5.22
N ARG A 39 0.86 2.77 -4.90
CA ARG A 39 0.45 3.22 -3.55
C ARG A 39 -0.96 2.77 -3.22
N LEU A 40 -1.90 2.90 -4.16
CA LEU A 40 -3.27 2.41 -3.99
C LEU A 40 -3.29 0.89 -3.80
N ALA A 41 -2.50 0.15 -4.57
CA ALA A 41 -2.35 -1.29 -4.42
C ALA A 41 -1.70 -1.67 -3.08
N ARG A 42 -0.73 -0.89 -2.58
CA ARG A 42 -0.08 -1.09 -1.27
C ARG A 42 -0.98 -0.73 -0.10
N ALA A 43 -1.86 0.26 -0.23
CA ALA A 43 -2.76 0.71 0.85
C ALA A 43 -3.68 -0.41 1.36
N ARG A 44 -3.97 -1.41 0.52
CA ARG A 44 -4.77 -2.58 0.88
C ARG A 44 -3.96 -3.75 1.42
N ASN A 45 -2.65 -3.60 1.55
CA ASN A 45 -1.78 -4.66 2.05
C ASN A 45 -1.32 -4.35 3.47
N ILE A 46 -1.48 -5.33 4.37
CA ILE A 46 -0.89 -5.29 5.70
C ILE A 46 0.26 -6.30 5.79
N ILE A 47 1.28 -5.95 6.58
CA ILE A 47 2.43 -6.82 6.86
C ILE A 47 2.39 -7.18 8.34
N ILE A 48 2.23 -8.47 8.62
CA ILE A 48 2.20 -9.00 9.98
C ILE A 48 3.54 -9.69 10.25
N ARG A 49 4.17 -9.36 11.37
CA ARG A 49 5.48 -9.88 11.78
C ARG A 49 5.34 -10.72 13.04
N GLU A 50 6.39 -11.47 13.36
CA GLU A 50 6.47 -12.28 14.59
C GLU A 50 5.41 -13.40 14.69
N ILE A 51 4.87 -13.87 13.55
CA ILE A 51 4.04 -15.07 13.51
C ILE A 51 4.96 -16.28 13.33
N ALA A 52 4.98 -17.18 14.31
CA ALA A 52 5.74 -18.42 14.30
C ALA A 52 5.59 -19.18 12.97
N GLU A 53 6.68 -19.70 12.43
CA GLU A 53 6.62 -20.59 11.27
C GLU A 53 6.05 -21.94 11.69
N ASP A 54 5.30 -22.57 10.79
CA ASP A 54 4.88 -23.95 10.91
C ASP A 54 5.71 -24.78 9.93
N ASP A 55 6.33 -25.84 10.41
CA ASP A 55 7.18 -26.75 9.62
C ASP A 55 6.38 -27.92 9.00
N GLY A 56 5.05 -27.91 9.18
CA GLY A 56 4.14 -28.92 8.64
C GLY A 56 3.97 -28.89 7.11
N PRO A 57 3.15 -29.81 6.57
CA PRO A 57 2.76 -29.82 5.15
C PRO A 57 2.12 -28.49 4.72
N ILE A 58 2.18 -28.18 3.42
CA ILE A 58 1.69 -26.92 2.82
C ILE A 58 0.28 -26.54 3.31
N ASN A 59 -0.66 -27.49 3.34
CA ASN A 59 -2.04 -27.22 3.73
C ASN A 59 -2.18 -26.88 5.22
N GLN A 60 -1.40 -27.52 6.10
CA GLN A 60 -1.42 -27.22 7.53
C GLN A 60 -0.85 -25.83 7.78
N ARG A 61 0.28 -25.49 7.14
CA ARG A 61 0.89 -24.16 7.24
C ARG A 61 -0.05 -23.05 6.77
N LYS A 62 -0.78 -23.31 5.68
CA LYS A 62 -1.77 -22.35 5.16
C LYS A 62 -2.88 -22.13 6.18
N LEU A 63 -3.46 -23.21 6.70
CA LEU A 63 -4.52 -23.15 7.72
C LEU A 63 -4.07 -22.47 9.01
N ALA A 64 -2.85 -22.76 9.49
CA ALA A 64 -2.28 -22.15 10.68
C ALA A 64 -2.12 -20.63 10.52
N ASN A 65 -1.59 -20.20 9.36
CA ASN A 65 -1.49 -18.77 9.05
C ASN A 65 -2.88 -18.12 8.94
N GLU A 66 -3.84 -18.78 8.29
CA GLU A 66 -5.20 -18.24 8.11
C GLU A 66 -5.86 -18.03 9.47
N THR A 67 -5.76 -19.01 10.36
CA THR A 67 -6.33 -18.95 11.71
C THR A 67 -5.76 -17.76 12.49
N VAL A 68 -4.43 -17.65 12.57
CA VAL A 68 -3.77 -16.57 13.33
C VAL A 68 -4.10 -15.19 12.73
N VAL A 69 -4.09 -15.06 11.41
CA VAL A 69 -4.40 -13.78 10.76
C VAL A 69 -5.86 -13.40 10.97
N SER A 70 -6.79 -14.36 10.89
CA SER A 70 -8.21 -14.13 11.20
C SER A 70 -8.39 -13.66 12.64
N ASP A 71 -7.71 -14.26 13.62
CA ASP A 71 -7.81 -13.85 15.03
C ASP A 71 -7.30 -12.42 15.25
N ILE A 72 -6.18 -12.06 14.62
CA ILE A 72 -5.64 -10.69 14.66
C ILE A 72 -6.64 -9.70 14.06
N LEU A 73 -7.17 -9.99 12.86
CA LEU A 73 -8.12 -9.12 12.19
C LEU A 73 -9.43 -8.98 12.97
N ASN A 74 -9.91 -10.06 13.59
CA ASN A 74 -11.09 -10.05 14.44
C ASN A 74 -10.88 -9.25 15.73
N THR A 75 -9.68 -9.27 16.29
CA THR A 75 -9.33 -8.48 17.48
C THR A 75 -9.31 -6.97 17.17
N ILE A 76 -8.86 -6.58 15.98
CA ILE A 76 -8.82 -5.18 15.55
C ILE A 76 -10.21 -4.65 15.20
N LYS A 77 -11.12 -5.54 14.74
CA LYS A 77 -12.50 -5.17 14.44
C LYS A 77 -13.28 -4.93 15.72
N GLU A 78 -13.44 -3.66 16.10
CA GLU A 78 -14.56 -3.22 16.92
C GLU A 78 -15.86 -3.22 16.08
N GLY A 79 -16.30 -4.40 15.68
CA GLY A 79 -17.73 -4.70 15.69
C GLY A 79 -18.61 -4.44 14.47
N ASN A 80 -18.18 -4.03 13.26
CA ASN A 80 -19.15 -4.03 12.12
C ASN A 80 -18.67 -4.06 10.66
N GLU A 81 -17.37 -4.09 10.34
CA GLU A 81 -16.94 -4.26 8.93
C GLU A 81 -16.24 -5.60 8.73
N SER A 82 -16.75 -6.41 7.80
CA SER A 82 -16.09 -7.64 7.38
C SER A 82 -14.89 -7.31 6.49
N ILE A 83 -13.72 -7.08 7.10
CA ILE A 83 -12.42 -7.18 6.41
C ILE A 83 -12.32 -8.57 5.78
N GLU A 84 -12.36 -8.62 4.46
CA GLU A 84 -12.16 -9.82 3.65
C GLU A 84 -10.68 -9.93 3.26
N VAL A 85 -10.10 -11.11 3.45
CA VAL A 85 -8.73 -11.39 3.03
C VAL A 85 -8.77 -11.96 1.61
N ILE A 86 -8.27 -11.18 0.65
CA ILE A 86 -8.17 -11.58 -0.76
C ILE A 86 -7.00 -12.55 -0.96
N ASN A 87 -5.86 -12.26 -0.33
CA ASN A 87 -4.64 -13.06 -0.52
C ASN A 87 -3.77 -13.01 0.72
N MET A 88 -3.03 -14.10 0.97
CA MET A 88 -2.11 -14.19 2.10
C MET A 88 -0.95 -15.13 1.78
N PHE A 89 0.27 -14.66 2.03
CA PHE A 89 1.48 -15.46 1.88
C PHE A 89 2.65 -14.91 2.71
N ARG A 90 3.61 -15.78 3.03
CA ARG A 90 4.86 -15.38 3.69
C ARG A 90 5.82 -14.74 2.69
N LEU A 91 6.44 -13.63 3.11
CA LEU A 91 7.43 -12.90 2.33
C LEU A 91 8.79 -13.58 2.42
N GLY A 92 9.41 -13.80 1.26
CA GLY A 92 10.75 -14.38 1.16
C GLY A 92 10.77 -15.92 1.10
N LYS A 93 11.95 -16.46 0.80
CA LYS A 93 12.18 -17.90 0.73
C LYS A 93 12.28 -18.49 2.14
N PRO A 94 11.82 -19.73 2.35
CA PRO A 94 12.09 -20.43 3.59
C PRO A 94 13.59 -20.70 3.66
N GLU A 95 14.27 -20.07 4.61
CA GLU A 95 15.70 -20.24 4.82
C GLU A 95 15.93 -20.95 6.16
N PRO A 96 16.63 -22.09 6.19
CA PRO A 96 16.99 -22.74 7.44
C PRO A 96 17.96 -21.83 8.19
N ASN A 97 17.74 -21.66 9.50
CA ASN A 97 18.55 -20.85 10.43
C ASN A 97 18.33 -19.33 10.43
N VAL A 98 17.21 -18.83 9.89
CA VAL A 98 16.84 -17.43 10.12
C VAL A 98 16.29 -17.29 11.54
N PRO A 99 16.83 -16.38 12.38
CA PRO A 99 16.43 -16.25 13.78
C PRO A 99 15.04 -15.62 13.95
N ARG A 100 14.41 -15.16 12.86
CA ARG A 100 13.11 -14.49 12.89
C ARG A 100 12.15 -15.14 11.90
N PRO A 101 10.89 -15.36 12.30
CA PRO A 101 9.87 -15.83 11.37
C PRO A 101 9.67 -14.86 10.21
N ARG A 102 9.31 -15.37 9.03
CA ARG A 102 9.00 -14.51 7.89
C ARG A 102 7.72 -13.73 8.15
N ALA A 103 7.69 -12.51 7.63
CA ALA A 103 6.49 -11.70 7.68
C ALA A 103 5.40 -12.27 6.75
N ILE A 104 4.15 -12.13 7.15
CA ILE A 104 2.99 -12.48 6.32
C ILE A 104 2.49 -11.20 5.65
N LYS A 105 2.41 -11.19 4.32
CA LYS A 105 1.67 -10.17 3.58
C LYS A 105 0.23 -10.64 3.44
N VAL A 106 -0.70 -9.77 3.85
CA VAL A 106 -2.15 -9.99 3.71
C VAL A 106 -2.71 -8.87 2.85
N SER A 107 -3.43 -9.22 1.79
CA SER A 107 -4.15 -8.29 0.92
C SER A 107 -5.61 -8.29 1.30
N LEU A 108 -6.15 -7.10 1.59
CA LEU A 108 -7.52 -6.87 2.01
C LEU A 108 -8.36 -6.35 0.83
N SER A 109 -9.68 -6.59 0.86
CA SER A 109 -10.64 -6.07 -0.12
C SER A 109 -10.84 -4.56 -0.04
#